data_AF-A0AAV0VP19-F1
#
_entry.id   AF-A0AAV0VP19-F1
#
_cell.length_a   1.000
_cell.length_b   1.000
_cell.length_c   1.000
_cell.angle_alpha   90.00
_cell.angle_beta   90.00
_cell.angle_gamma   90.00
#
_symmetry.space_group_name_H-M   'P 1'
#
loop_
_entity.id
_entity.type
_entity.pdbx_description
1 polymer ?
#
loop_
_entity_poly.entity_id
_entity_poly.type
_entity_poly.pdbx_seq_one_letter_code
_entity_poly.pdbx_strand_id
1 'polypeptide(L)'
;MLKSALEFIKNYRDQFDQILVKAKAIADELGVDSEIKVVQKRIKKKTLIMSVQMIGTDHRTAVEKFKHEFFYTLMDVVTSLTDRFEILKIYVDLWNFLYDLKNAPENENELLKHCMDLHYHLKDGSDYLTLILMVSNYAQRL
;
A
#
# COMPACT_ATOMS: atom_id res chain seq x y z
N MET A 1 4.80 -1.14 17.09
CA MET A 1 5.23 -0.20 16.03
C MET A 1 4.25 -0.12 14.87
N LEU A 2 3.89 -1.23 14.20
CA LEU A 2 3.00 -1.19 13.02
C LEU A 2 1.64 -0.53 13.27
N LYS A 3 0.94 -0.88 14.37
CA LYS A 3 -0.35 -0.28 14.74
C LYS A 3 -0.28 1.24 14.93
N SER A 4 0.74 1.72 15.64
CA SER A 4 0.94 3.16 15.88
C SER A 4 1.27 3.92 14.59
N ALA A 5 2.07 3.32 13.70
CA ALA A 5 2.36 3.91 12.39
C ALA A 5 1.10 3.99 11.51
N LEU A 6 0.23 2.99 11.62
CA LEU A 6 -1.04 2.96 10.92
C LEU A 6 -2.02 4.03 11.36
N GLU A 7 -2.17 4.16 12.66
CA GLU A 7 -3.01 5.18 13.26
C GLU A 7 -2.51 6.58 12.92
N PHE A 8 -1.18 6.76 12.91
CA PHE A 8 -0.57 7.98 12.40
C PHE A 8 -0.96 8.25 10.94
N ILE A 9 -0.82 7.28 10.03
CA ILE A 9 -1.12 7.48 8.59
C ILE A 9 -2.60 7.78 8.35
N LYS A 10 -3.51 7.10 9.06
CA LYS A 10 -4.94 7.39 8.99
C LYS A 10 -5.23 8.84 9.39
N ASN A 11 -4.66 9.30 10.51
CA ASN A 11 -4.82 10.68 10.96
C ASN A 11 -4.14 11.69 10.02
N TYR A 12 -2.99 11.33 9.46
CA TYR A 12 -2.21 12.17 8.55
C TYR A 12 -2.95 12.42 7.23
N ARG A 13 -3.72 11.44 6.74
CA ARG A 13 -4.54 11.55 5.53
C ARG A 13 -5.53 12.73 5.59
N ASP A 14 -6.14 12.98 6.75
CA ASP A 14 -7.13 14.03 6.92
C ASP A 14 -6.51 15.42 7.18
N GLN A 15 -5.19 15.47 7.37
CA GLN A 15 -4.45 16.70 7.69
C GLN A 15 -3.83 17.36 6.45
N PHE A 16 -4.22 16.97 5.23
CA PHE A 16 -3.59 17.44 3.99
C PHE A 16 -3.40 18.95 3.93
N ASP A 17 -4.41 19.74 4.30
CA ASP A 17 -4.34 21.20 4.18
C ASP A 17 -3.31 21.79 5.17
N GLN A 18 -3.19 21.22 6.37
CA GLN A 18 -2.17 21.61 7.36
C GLN A 18 -0.76 21.20 6.91
N ILE A 19 -0.65 20.01 6.30
CA ILE A 19 0.61 19.51 5.73
C ILE A 19 1.05 20.42 4.58
N LEU A 20 0.13 20.85 3.72
CA LEU A 20 0.43 21.75 2.62
C LEU A 20 0.94 23.10 3.12
N VAL A 21 0.33 23.67 4.15
CA VAL A 21 0.81 24.92 4.77
C VAL A 21 2.23 24.75 5.33
N LYS A 22 2.49 23.66 6.06
CA LYS A 22 3.83 23.36 6.62
C LYS A 22 4.87 23.15 5.51
N ALA A 23 4.51 22.39 4.47
CA ALA A 23 5.40 22.13 3.34
C ALA A 23 5.78 23.42 2.60
N LYS A 24 4.82 24.34 2.42
CA LYS A 24 5.10 25.65 1.84
C LYS A 24 6.06 26.47 2.71
N ALA A 25 5.82 26.52 4.02
CA ALA A 25 6.72 27.23 4.95
C ALA A 25 8.15 26.67 4.91
N ILE A 26 8.31 25.35 4.83
CA ILE A 26 9.62 24.70 4.68
C ILE A 26 10.27 25.05 3.34
N ALA A 27 9.51 25.04 2.25
CA ALA A 27 10.02 25.40 0.93
C ALA A 27 10.49 26.87 0.90
N ASP A 28 9.71 27.77 1.48
CA ASP A 28 10.05 29.19 1.60
C ASP A 28 11.32 29.40 2.44
N GLU A 29 11.46 28.68 3.57
CA GLU A 29 12.66 28.69 4.42
C GLU A 29 13.91 28.21 3.65
N LEU A 30 13.75 27.22 2.78
CA LEU A 30 14.83 26.67 1.95
C LEU A 30 15.07 27.46 0.65
N GLY A 31 14.30 28.51 0.39
CA GLY A 31 14.37 29.28 -0.87
C GLY A 31 13.97 28.47 -2.11
N VAL A 32 13.15 27.43 -1.94
CA VAL A 32 12.62 26.58 -3.01
C VAL A 32 11.22 27.05 -3.37
N ASP A 33 10.88 27.00 -4.67
CA ASP A 33 9.53 27.29 -5.15
C ASP A 33 8.49 26.36 -4.50
N SER A 34 7.56 26.96 -3.77
CA SER A 34 6.53 26.27 -2.99
C SER A 34 5.22 26.02 -3.78
N GLU A 35 5.14 26.48 -5.03
CA GLU A 35 3.98 26.26 -5.89
C GLU A 35 3.94 24.87 -6.53
N ILE A 36 2.83 24.16 -6.31
CA ILE A 36 2.52 22.92 -7.04
C ILE A 36 2.04 23.30 -8.44
N LYS A 37 2.89 23.06 -9.44
CA LYS A 37 2.59 23.36 -10.85
C LYS A 37 1.85 22.21 -11.52
N VAL A 38 1.01 22.53 -12.49
CA VAL A 38 0.37 21.53 -13.36
C VAL A 38 1.46 20.85 -14.20
N VAL A 39 1.71 19.56 -13.95
CA VAL A 39 2.57 18.77 -14.83
C VAL A 39 1.78 18.43 -16.09
N GLN A 40 2.08 19.13 -17.18
CA GLN A 40 1.56 18.71 -18.49
C GLN A 40 2.19 17.35 -18.84
N LYS A 41 1.37 16.29 -18.86
CA LYS A 41 1.81 14.99 -19.38
C LYS A 41 2.38 15.21 -20.78
N ARG A 42 3.66 14.87 -21.00
CA ARG A 42 4.24 14.81 -22.34
C ARG A 42 3.50 13.74 -23.14
N ILE A 43 2.53 14.13 -23.95
CA ILE A 43 1.83 13.23 -24.86
C ILE A 43 2.78 12.91 -26.02
N LYS A 44 3.11 11.63 -26.21
CA LYS A 44 3.87 11.18 -27.40
C LYS A 44 3.02 11.45 -28.64
N LYS A 45 3.61 12.00 -29.70
CA LYS A 45 2.93 12.47 -30.94
C LYS A 45 1.87 11.51 -31.51
N LYS A 46 2.05 10.19 -31.38
CA LYS A 46 1.13 9.17 -31.90
C LYS A 46 -0.21 9.10 -31.15
N THR A 47 -0.26 9.55 -29.90
CA THR A 47 -1.47 9.55 -29.05
C THR A 47 -2.26 10.86 -29.13
N LEU A 48 -1.69 11.91 -29.74
CA LEU A 48 -2.28 13.25 -29.79
C LEU A 48 -3.67 13.26 -30.46
N ILE A 49 -3.83 12.48 -31.54
CA ILE A 49 -5.07 12.42 -32.32
C ILE A 49 -6.22 11.80 -31.50
N MET A 50 -5.91 10.83 -30.63
CA MET A 50 -6.90 10.17 -29.77
C MET A 50 -7.14 10.95 -28.46
N SER A 51 -6.13 11.71 -27.98
CA SER A 51 -6.26 12.50 -26.77
C SER A 51 -7.06 13.79 -26.97
N VAL A 52 -7.05 14.40 -28.16
CA VAL A 52 -7.76 15.67 -28.42
C VAL A 52 -9.28 15.54 -28.18
N GLN A 53 -9.86 14.35 -28.37
CA GLN A 53 -11.27 14.08 -28.05
C GLN A 53 -11.55 13.89 -26.54
N MET A 54 -10.50 13.70 -25.72
CA MET A 54 -10.56 13.55 -24.26
C MET A 54 -10.03 14.79 -23.51
N ILE A 55 -9.67 15.88 -24.22
CA ILE A 55 -9.35 17.18 -23.61
C ILE A 55 -10.67 17.88 -23.30
N GLY A 56 -11.41 17.31 -22.35
CA GLY A 56 -12.63 17.86 -21.83
C GLY A 56 -12.73 17.48 -20.37
N THR A 57 -12.88 18.49 -19.52
CA THR A 57 -13.57 18.46 -18.22
C THR A 57 -12.82 18.24 -16.90
N ASP A 58 -11.49 18.14 -16.85
CA ASP A 58 -10.81 18.17 -15.53
C ASP A 58 -10.50 19.61 -15.08
N HIS A 59 -11.48 20.21 -14.39
CA HIS A 59 -11.47 21.58 -13.87
C HIS A 59 -10.71 21.73 -12.53
N ARG A 60 -10.12 20.65 -12.02
CA ARG A 60 -9.43 20.65 -10.72
C ARG A 60 -8.15 21.48 -10.77
N THR A 61 -7.87 22.20 -9.69
CA THR A 61 -6.61 22.94 -9.51
C THR A 61 -5.41 21.99 -9.43
N ALA A 62 -4.19 22.50 -9.68
CA ALA A 62 -2.96 21.69 -9.55
C ALA A 62 -2.84 21.03 -8.17
N VAL A 63 -3.27 21.73 -7.12
CA VAL A 63 -3.28 21.25 -5.74
C VAL A 63 -4.31 20.13 -5.55
N GLU A 64 -5.52 20.27 -6.10
CA GLU A 64 -6.55 19.23 -6.03
C GLU A 64 -6.11 17.96 -6.77
N LYS A 65 -5.46 18.11 -7.94
CA LYS A 65 -4.89 16.97 -8.66
C LYS A 65 -3.80 16.29 -7.85
N PHE A 66 -2.88 17.05 -7.26
CA PHE A 66 -1.86 16.49 -6.38
C PHE A 66 -2.48 15.77 -5.17
N LYS A 67 -3.50 16.38 -4.53
CA LYS A 67 -4.22 15.82 -3.38
C LYS A 67 -4.84 14.46 -3.72
N HIS A 68 -5.56 14.38 -4.84
CA HIS A 68 -6.28 13.16 -5.21
C HIS A 68 -5.41 12.11 -5.90
N GLU A 69 -4.59 12.51 -6.88
CA GLU A 69 -3.85 11.57 -7.73
C GLU A 69 -2.57 11.05 -7.05
N PHE A 70 -1.94 11.87 -6.22
CA PHE A 70 -0.70 11.50 -5.54
C PHE A 70 -0.92 11.24 -4.06
N PHE A 71 -1.36 12.24 -3.29
CA PHE A 71 -1.38 12.15 -1.83
C PHE A 71 -2.35 11.08 -1.32
N TYR A 72 -3.62 11.10 -1.73
CA TYR A 72 -4.57 10.07 -1.32
C TYR A 72 -4.20 8.69 -1.85
N THR A 73 -3.76 8.59 -3.10
CA THR A 73 -3.24 7.32 -3.65
C THR A 73 -2.12 6.75 -2.79
N LEU A 74 -1.16 7.58 -2.36
CA LEU A 74 -0.06 7.17 -1.49
C LEU A 74 -0.59 6.69 -0.13
N MET A 75 -1.51 7.44 0.49
CA MET A 75 -2.09 7.05 1.78
C MET A 75 -2.86 5.73 1.68
N ASP A 76 -3.60 5.53 0.59
CA ASP A 76 -4.36 4.31 0.34
C ASP A 76 -3.41 3.12 0.10
N VAL A 77 -2.29 3.31 -0.62
CA VAL A 77 -1.25 2.28 -0.78
C VAL A 77 -0.69 1.89 0.57
N VAL A 78 -0.29 2.85 1.42
CA VAL A 78 0.28 2.50 2.71
C VAL A 78 -0.75 1.85 3.63
N THR A 79 -1.99 2.30 3.60
CA THR A 79 -3.08 1.67 4.35
C THR A 79 -3.29 0.23 3.88
N SER A 80 -3.25 -0.04 2.57
CA SER A 80 -3.39 -1.40 2.01
C SER A 80 -2.24 -2.35 2.38
N LEU A 81 -1.06 -1.83 2.73
CA LEU A 81 0.03 -2.67 3.21
C LEU A 81 -0.29 -3.30 4.57
N THR A 82 -1.17 -2.69 5.36
CA THR A 82 -1.63 -3.22 6.65
C THR A 82 -2.23 -4.60 6.53
N ASP A 83 -3.24 -4.72 5.66
CA ASP A 83 -3.95 -5.97 5.46
C ASP A 83 -2.97 -7.05 4.99
N ARG A 84 -1.99 -6.66 4.16
CA ARG A 84 -0.91 -7.55 3.72
C ARG A 84 0.03 -7.95 4.85
N PHE A 85 0.37 -7.04 5.77
CA PHE A 85 1.20 -7.37 6.93
C PHE A 85 0.47 -8.29 7.90
N GLU A 86 -0.83 -8.13 8.09
CA GLU A 86 -1.65 -9.02 8.93
C GLU A 86 -1.71 -10.43 8.33
N ILE A 87 -1.96 -10.52 7.02
CA ILE A 87 -1.95 -11.80 6.30
C ILE A 87 -0.55 -12.43 6.33
N LEU A 88 0.50 -11.64 6.11
CA LEU A 88 1.87 -12.14 6.21
C LEU A 88 2.18 -12.65 7.62
N LYS A 89 1.68 -11.98 8.66
CA LYS A 89 1.84 -12.43 10.04
C LYS A 89 1.14 -13.77 10.27
N ILE A 90 -0.10 -13.94 9.81
CA ILE A 90 -0.82 -15.22 9.88
C ILE A 90 -0.02 -16.31 9.16
N TYR A 91 0.49 -16.01 7.97
CA TYR A 91 1.31 -16.94 7.20
C TYR A 91 2.59 -17.33 7.94
N VAL A 92 3.33 -16.35 8.47
CA VAL A 92 4.53 -16.63 9.27
C VAL A 92 4.14 -17.48 10.47
N ASP A 93 3.17 -17.07 11.30
CA ASP A 93 2.77 -17.80 12.51
C ASP A 93 2.37 -19.26 12.21
N LEU A 94 1.75 -19.52 11.06
CA LEU A 94 1.32 -20.86 10.64
C LEU A 94 2.48 -21.74 10.17
N TRP A 95 3.44 -21.17 9.43
CA TRP A 95 4.52 -21.92 8.78
C TRP A 95 5.87 -21.85 9.51
N ASN A 96 6.04 -20.94 10.47
CA ASN A 96 7.34 -20.63 11.07
C ASN A 96 7.99 -21.84 11.72
N PHE A 97 7.22 -22.73 12.33
CA PHE A 97 7.73 -23.94 12.99
C PHE A 97 8.46 -24.90 12.02
N LEU A 98 8.20 -24.80 10.71
CA LEU A 98 8.88 -25.60 9.68
C LEU A 98 10.20 -24.97 9.21
N TYR A 99 10.31 -23.64 9.26
CA TYR A 99 11.46 -22.90 8.72
C TYR A 99 12.45 -22.45 9.80
N ASP A 100 11.97 -22.20 11.02
CA ASP A 100 12.79 -21.84 12.16
C ASP A 100 12.99 -23.05 13.09
N LEU A 101 13.69 -24.06 12.58
CA LEU A 101 13.95 -25.31 13.31
C LEU A 101 14.71 -25.10 14.63
N LYS A 102 15.39 -23.94 14.79
CA LYS A 102 16.09 -23.60 16.03
C LYS A 102 15.15 -23.18 17.15
N ASN A 103 14.01 -22.59 16.80
CA ASN A 103 12.97 -22.17 17.73
C ASN A 103 11.69 -23.03 17.58
N ALA A 104 11.80 -24.16 16.87
CA ALA A 104 10.68 -25.08 16.69
C ALA A 104 10.29 -25.69 18.04
N PRO A 105 8.99 -26.00 18.24
CA PRO A 105 8.54 -26.61 19.49
C PRO A 105 9.26 -27.94 19.74
N GLU A 106 9.93 -28.06 20.89
CA GLU A 106 10.55 -29.30 21.33
C GLU A 106 9.52 -30.27 21.94
N ASN A 107 8.39 -29.73 22.42
CA ASN A 107 7.29 -30.49 22.99
C ASN A 107 6.40 -31.09 21.88
N GLU A 108 6.26 -32.41 21.88
CA GLU A 108 5.45 -33.16 20.91
C GLU A 108 3.99 -32.67 20.83
N ASN A 109 3.37 -32.34 21.97
CA ASN A 109 1.99 -31.85 21.99
C ASN A 109 1.85 -30.47 21.32
N GLU A 110 2.86 -29.62 21.48
CA GLU A 110 2.89 -28.29 20.88
C GLU A 110 3.17 -28.38 19.37
N LEU A 111 4.11 -29.25 18.98
CA LEU A 111 4.36 -29.56 17.57
C LEU A 111 3.11 -30.14 16.89
N LEU A 112 2.42 -31.07 17.54
CA LEU A 112 1.19 -31.67 17.03
C LEU A 112 0.11 -30.61 16.82
N LYS A 113 -0.03 -29.65 17.75
CA LYS A 113 -0.96 -28.53 17.62
C LYS A 113 -0.63 -27.69 16.37
N HIS A 114 0.62 -27.30 16.17
CA HIS A 114 1.03 -26.56 14.97
C HIS A 114 0.77 -27.34 13.67
N CYS A 115 1.05 -28.65 13.66
CA CYS A 115 0.73 -29.53 12.53
C CYS A 115 -0.77 -29.62 12.24
N MET A 116 -1.61 -29.66 13.27
CA MET A 116 -3.07 -29.69 13.13
C MET A 116 -3.61 -28.35 12.63
N ASP A 117 -3.14 -27.23 13.18
CA ASP A 117 -3.51 -25.88 12.72
C ASP A 117 -3.17 -25.69 11.23
N LEU A 118 -1.97 -26.13 10.82
CA LEU A 118 -1.56 -26.14 9.41
C LEU A 118 -2.45 -27.08 8.57
N HIS A 119 -2.76 -28.28 9.06
CA HIS A 119 -3.62 -29.23 8.37
C HIS A 119 -5.02 -28.65 8.10
N TYR A 120 -5.64 -28.04 9.11
CA TYR A 120 -6.96 -27.43 8.97
C TYR A 120 -6.93 -26.28 7.96
N HIS A 121 -5.92 -25.41 8.05
CA HIS A 121 -5.76 -24.29 7.12
C HIS A 121 -5.59 -24.74 5.66
N LEU A 122 -4.86 -25.84 5.42
CA LEU A 122 -4.67 -26.39 4.08
C LEU A 122 -5.90 -27.17 3.56
N LYS A 123 -6.64 -27.82 4.46
CA LYS A 123 -7.79 -28.68 4.11
C LYS A 123 -9.00 -27.88 3.62
N ASP A 124 -9.20 -26.66 4.10
CA ASP A 124 -10.35 -25.84 3.73
C ASP A 124 -10.23 -25.21 2.32
N GLY A 125 -9.07 -25.31 1.65
CA GLY A 125 -8.89 -25.03 0.21
C GLY A 125 -9.19 -23.60 -0.27
N SER A 126 -9.80 -22.75 0.55
CA SER A 126 -10.22 -21.39 0.22
C SER A 126 -9.05 -20.40 0.16
N ASP A 127 -7.99 -20.63 0.95
CA ASP A 127 -6.86 -19.69 1.05
C ASP A 127 -5.72 -19.93 0.06
N TYR A 128 -5.70 -21.09 -0.62
CA TYR A 128 -4.78 -21.33 -1.73
C TYR A 128 -5.06 -20.38 -2.91
N LEU A 129 -6.34 -20.11 -3.19
CA LEU A 129 -6.77 -19.12 -4.16
C LEU A 129 -6.42 -17.69 -3.71
N THR A 130 -6.57 -17.37 -2.42
CA THR A 130 -6.20 -16.06 -1.87
C THR A 130 -4.69 -15.81 -2.00
N LEU A 131 -3.85 -16.79 -1.67
CA LEU A 131 -2.39 -16.73 -1.85
C LEU A 131 -1.99 -16.62 -3.32
N ILE A 132 -2.56 -17.44 -4.21
CA ILE A 132 -2.30 -17.38 -5.65
C ILE A 132 -2.75 -16.03 -6.23
N LEU A 133 -3.92 -15.51 -5.83
CA LEU A 133 -4.43 -14.21 -6.29
C LEU A 133 -3.59 -13.04 -5.75
N MET A 134 -3.05 -13.13 -4.53
CA MET A 134 -2.15 -12.12 -3.97
C MET A 134 -0.80 -12.10 -4.68
N VAL A 135 -0.20 -13.27 -4.91
CA VAL A 135 1.08 -13.39 -5.65
C VAL A 135 0.89 -12.98 -7.11
N SER A 136 -0.21 -13.37 -7.75
CA SER A 136 -0.54 -13.02 -9.14
C SER A 136 -0.80 -11.51 -9.32
N ASN A 137 -1.54 -10.87 -8.41
CA ASN A 137 -1.77 -9.42 -8.44
C ASN A 137 -0.48 -8.61 -8.20
N TYR A 138 0.46 -9.15 -7.44
CA TYR A 138 1.76 -8.51 -7.23
C TYR A 138 2.63 -8.60 -8.48
N ALA A 139 2.65 -9.75 -9.16
CA ALA A 139 3.41 -9.96 -10.39
C ALA A 139 2.87 -9.16 -11.60
N GLN A 140 1.56 -8.87 -11.64
CA GLN A 140 0.95 -8.09 -12.73
C GLN A 140 1.11 -6.56 -12.59
N ARG A 141 1.62 -6.08 -11.46
CA ARG A 141 1.81 -4.64 -11.17
C ARG A 141 3.28 -4.18 -11.23
N LEU A 142 4.18 -5.07 -11.62
CA LEU A 142 5.59 -4.80 -11.97
C LEU A 142 5.74 -4.77 -13.49
#